data_AF-A0A6B2ZBQ5-F1
#
_entry.id   AF-A0A6B2ZBQ5-F1
#
_cell.length_a   1.000
_cell.length_b   1.000
_cell.length_c   1.000
_cell.angle_alpha   90.00
_cell.angle_beta   90.00
_cell.angle_gamma   90.00
#
_symmetry.space_group_name_H-M   'P 1'
#
loop_
_entity.id
_entity.type
_entity.pdbx_description
1 polymer ?
#
loop_
_entity_poly.entity_id
_entity_poly.type
_entity_poly.pdbx_seq_one_letter_code
_entity_poly.pdbx_strand_id
1 'polypeptide(L)'
;MAVATTHTVDSLIARYAVDIAFVAEEQPATTLADFNAQLATVVERLGPTWADIEGAEELDVAVTYLADALDTTGDAERTVLVNRAATYLTRIPDLVEEYREMAAEGAALLERLDSATGPA
;
A
#
# COMPACT_ATOMS: atom_id res chain seq x y z
N MET A 1 -13.63 27.51 -10.41
CA MET A 1 -12.69 26.59 -11.06
C MET A 1 -12.12 25.71 -9.96
N ALA A 2 -12.37 24.41 -9.98
CA ALA A 2 -11.75 23.50 -9.02
C ALA A 2 -10.26 23.38 -9.37
N VAL A 3 -9.38 23.65 -8.40
CA VAL A 3 -7.95 23.38 -8.56
C VAL A 3 -7.83 21.85 -8.56
N ALA A 4 -7.50 21.25 -9.70
CA ALA A 4 -7.17 19.83 -9.73
C ALA A 4 -5.92 19.66 -8.85
N THR A 5 -6.05 18.96 -7.73
CA THR A 5 -4.93 18.65 -6.85
C THR A 5 -3.91 17.86 -7.67
N THR A 6 -2.82 18.49 -8.06
CA THR A 6 -1.76 17.84 -8.82
C THR A 6 -0.89 17.09 -7.83
N HIS A 7 -0.89 15.76 -7.90
CA HIS A 7 -0.03 14.92 -7.10
C HIS A 7 1.38 14.86 -7.71
N THR A 8 2.39 14.94 -6.84
CA THR A 8 3.79 14.65 -7.16
C THR A 8 4.21 13.32 -6.53
N VAL A 9 5.26 12.71 -7.07
CA VAL A 9 5.88 11.52 -6.48
C VAL A 9 6.18 11.71 -5.00
N ASP A 10 6.85 12.81 -4.64
CA ASP A 10 7.19 13.11 -3.25
C ASP A 10 5.96 13.20 -2.36
N SER A 11 4.86 13.77 -2.87
CA SER A 11 3.61 13.87 -2.11
C SER A 11 2.94 12.51 -1.87
N LEU A 12 3.08 11.56 -2.81
CA LEU A 12 2.55 10.20 -2.65
C LEU A 12 3.40 9.41 -1.65
N ILE A 13 4.72 9.47 -1.79
CA ILE A 13 5.66 8.81 -0.87
C ILE A 13 5.45 9.34 0.55
N ALA A 14 5.45 10.66 0.74
CA ALA A 14 5.25 11.26 2.06
C ALA A 14 3.92 10.88 2.72
N ARG A 15 2.88 10.61 1.91
CA ARG A 15 1.55 10.26 2.40
C ARG A 15 1.39 8.77 2.71
N TYR A 16 1.93 7.89 1.88
CA TYR A 16 1.57 6.46 1.92
C TYR A 16 2.75 5.53 2.26
N ALA A 17 4.00 6.00 2.23
CA ALA A 17 5.16 5.10 2.38
C ALA A 17 5.21 4.39 3.73
N VAL A 18 4.71 5.00 4.81
CA VAL A 18 4.67 4.36 6.14
C VAL A 18 3.67 3.21 6.18
N ASP A 19 2.47 3.41 5.65
CA ASP A 19 1.42 2.39 5.65
C ASP A 19 1.76 1.24 4.69
N ILE A 20 2.31 1.56 3.52
CA ILE A 20 2.81 0.57 2.57
C ILE A 20 3.93 -0.26 3.19
N ALA A 21 4.92 0.39 3.82
CA ALA A 21 6.03 -0.31 4.45
C ALA A 21 5.61 -1.15 5.66
N PHE A 22 4.56 -0.75 6.38
CA PHE A 22 3.98 -1.57 7.45
C PHE A 22 3.47 -2.90 6.89
N VAL A 23 2.68 -2.87 5.81
CA VAL A 23 2.16 -4.11 5.20
C VAL A 23 3.26 -4.91 4.52
N ALA A 24 4.21 -4.26 3.85
CA ALA A 24 5.35 -4.93 3.22
C ALA A 24 6.38 -5.49 4.23
N GLU A 25 6.28 -5.13 5.52
CA GLU A 25 7.28 -5.40 6.56
C GLU A 25 8.69 -4.88 6.21
N GLU A 26 8.75 -3.69 5.63
CA GLU A 26 9.98 -3.03 5.18
C GLU A 26 10.17 -1.65 5.82
N GLN A 27 11.28 -0.97 5.48
CA GLN A 27 11.44 0.45 5.81
C GLN A 27 10.66 1.32 4.80
N PRO A 28 10.11 2.48 5.22
CA PRO A 28 9.41 3.39 4.31
C PRO A 28 10.26 3.76 3.09
N ALA A 29 9.71 3.52 1.90
CA ALA A 29 10.35 3.93 0.65
C ALA A 29 10.63 5.43 0.63
N THR A 30 11.76 5.81 0.02
CA THR A 30 12.14 7.22 -0.20
C THR A 30 12.31 7.56 -1.67
N THR A 31 12.22 6.56 -2.55
CA THR A 31 12.28 6.71 -4.01
C THR A 31 11.02 6.13 -4.65
N LEU A 32 10.69 6.60 -5.86
CA LEU A 32 9.52 6.07 -6.59
C LEU A 32 9.67 4.58 -6.93
N ALA A 33 10.89 4.13 -7.24
CA ALA A 33 11.16 2.74 -7.59
C ALA A 33 10.91 1.82 -6.39
N ASP A 34 11.45 2.17 -5.22
CA ASP A 34 11.22 1.41 -3.98
C ASP A 34 9.75 1.46 -3.58
N PHE A 35 9.10 2.62 -3.72
CA PHE A 35 7.69 2.79 -3.41
C PHE A 35 6.80 1.89 -4.29
N ASN A 36 7.10 1.82 -5.59
CA ASN A 36 6.36 0.96 -6.52
C ASN A 36 6.59 -0.53 -6.23
N ALA A 37 7.83 -0.92 -5.90
CA ALA A 37 8.15 -2.30 -5.54
C ALA A 37 7.43 -2.73 -4.25
N GLN A 38 7.46 -1.89 -3.21
CA GLN A 38 6.75 -2.16 -1.97
C GLN A 38 5.24 -2.21 -2.19
N LEU A 39 4.69 -1.32 -3.02
CA LEU A 39 3.26 -1.36 -3.35
C LEU A 39 2.86 -2.69 -4.01
N ALA A 40 3.68 -3.23 -4.91
CA ALA A 40 3.44 -4.55 -5.49
C ALA A 40 3.39 -5.66 -4.43
N THR A 41 4.34 -5.65 -3.48
CA THR A 41 4.32 -6.57 -2.32
C THR A 41 3.07 -6.38 -1.45
N VAL A 42 2.61 -5.15 -1.27
CA VAL A 42 1.36 -4.86 -0.55
C VAL A 42 0.16 -5.48 -1.27
N VAL A 43 0.06 -5.38 -2.60
CA VAL A 43 -1.03 -6.02 -3.36
C VAL A 43 -1.05 -7.52 -3.13
N GLU A 44 0.12 -8.18 -3.18
CA GLU A 44 0.21 -9.63 -2.95
C GLU A 44 -0.24 -10.03 -1.53
N ARG A 45 0.10 -9.23 -0.51
CA ARG A 45 -0.22 -9.50 0.90
C ARG A 45 -1.66 -9.18 1.28
N LEU A 46 -2.22 -8.10 0.72
CA LEU A 46 -3.61 -7.72 0.97
C LEU A 46 -4.58 -8.54 0.10
N GLY A 47 -4.10 -9.04 -1.04
CA GLY A 47 -4.91 -9.80 -1.98
C GLY A 47 -5.38 -11.17 -1.47
N PRO A 48 -6.13 -11.90 -2.32
CA PRO A 48 -6.87 -13.12 -1.95
C PRO A 48 -6.01 -14.29 -1.51
N THR A 49 -4.70 -14.23 -1.73
CA THR A 49 -3.78 -15.30 -1.36
C THR A 49 -3.42 -15.25 0.12
N TRP A 50 -3.49 -14.07 0.75
CA TRP A 50 -2.97 -13.86 2.11
C TRP A 50 -4.03 -13.32 3.06
N ALA A 51 -4.51 -12.09 2.83
CA ALA A 51 -5.50 -11.46 3.71
C ALA A 51 -6.93 -11.45 3.12
N ASP A 52 -7.06 -11.59 1.80
CA ASP A 52 -8.36 -11.57 1.09
C ASP A 52 -9.19 -10.31 1.39
N ILE A 53 -8.52 -9.16 1.46
CA ILE A 53 -9.14 -7.86 1.71
C ILE A 53 -9.72 -7.32 0.40
N GLU A 54 -11.03 -7.05 0.40
CA GLU A 54 -11.77 -6.61 -0.78
C GLU A 54 -11.24 -5.26 -1.32
N GLY A 55 -10.94 -5.22 -2.63
CA GLY A 55 -10.48 -4.01 -3.30
C GLY A 55 -8.95 -3.83 -3.27
N ALA A 56 -8.20 -4.76 -2.67
CA ALA A 56 -6.74 -4.78 -2.78
C ALA A 56 -6.27 -4.96 -4.24
N GLU A 57 -7.05 -5.66 -5.08
CA GLU A 57 -6.74 -5.85 -6.49
C GLU A 57 -6.75 -4.55 -7.31
N GLU A 58 -7.43 -3.50 -6.83
CA GLU A 58 -7.44 -2.19 -7.50
C GLU A 58 -6.06 -1.51 -7.40
N LEU A 59 -5.23 -1.90 -6.43
CA LEU A 59 -3.88 -1.35 -6.25
C LEU A 59 -2.90 -1.82 -7.34
N ASP A 60 -3.14 -2.96 -8.00
CA ASP A 60 -2.32 -3.40 -9.16
C ASP A 60 -2.33 -2.35 -10.29
N VAL A 61 -3.43 -1.62 -10.41
CA VAL A 61 -3.56 -0.53 -11.39
C VAL A 61 -2.66 0.65 -11.01
N ALA A 62 -2.54 0.97 -9.72
CA ALA A 62 -1.58 1.97 -9.24
C ALA A 62 -0.13 1.54 -9.53
N VAL A 63 0.22 0.27 -9.25
CA VAL A 63 1.55 -0.28 -9.52
C VAL A 63 1.90 -0.12 -10.99
N THR A 64 0.96 -0.45 -11.88
CA THR A 64 1.14 -0.31 -13.34
C THR A 64 1.40 1.13 -13.74
N TYR A 65 0.59 2.09 -13.26
CA TYR A 65 0.78 3.50 -13.61
C TYR A 65 2.09 4.08 -13.06
N LEU A 66 2.54 3.66 -11.88
CA LEU A 66 3.82 4.11 -11.32
C LEU A 66 5.01 3.46 -12.06
N ALA A 67 4.88 2.21 -12.51
CA ALA A 67 5.86 1.57 -13.38
C ALA A 67 6.00 2.33 -14.72
N ASP A 68 4.88 2.65 -15.38
CA ASP A 68 4.89 3.45 -16.60
C ASP A 68 5.50 4.85 -16.36
N ALA A 69 5.27 5.44 -15.18
CA ALA A 69 5.83 6.74 -14.82
C ALA A 69 7.36 6.72 -14.62
N LEU A 70 7.91 5.57 -14.20
CA LEU A 70 9.35 5.33 -14.11
C LEU A 70 9.98 5.24 -15.51
N ASP A 71 9.32 4.54 -16.42
CA ASP A 71 9.83 4.30 -17.78
C ASP A 71 9.62 5.49 -18.74
N THR A 72 8.68 6.38 -18.45
CA THR A 72 8.46 7.54 -19.33
C THR A 72 9.53 8.62 -19.17
N THR A 73 9.85 9.28 -20.28
CA THR A 73 10.83 10.38 -20.37
C THR A 73 10.18 11.76 -20.41
N GLY A 74 8.86 11.84 -20.63
CA GLY A 74 8.13 13.10 -20.71
C GLY A 74 7.53 13.54 -19.38
N ASP A 75 7.87 14.74 -18.90
CA ASP A 75 7.38 15.27 -17.61
C ASP A 75 5.84 15.39 -17.54
N ALA A 76 5.21 15.78 -18.65
CA ALA A 76 3.75 15.90 -18.72
C ALA A 76 3.05 14.54 -18.62
N GLU A 77 3.59 13.53 -19.29
CA GLU A 77 3.06 12.17 -19.25
C GLU A 77 3.30 11.53 -17.88
N ARG A 78 4.50 11.69 -17.31
CA ARG A 78 4.83 11.26 -15.94
C ARG A 78 3.85 11.86 -14.94
N THR A 79 3.54 13.16 -15.07
CA THR A 79 2.57 13.83 -14.20
C THR A 79 1.19 13.19 -14.30
N VAL A 80 0.70 12.91 -15.52
CA VAL A 80 -0.60 12.25 -15.70
C VAL A 80 -0.64 10.87 -15.06
N LEU A 81 0.42 10.06 -15.25
CA LEU A 81 0.52 8.71 -14.68
C LEU A 81 0.55 8.74 -13.14
N VAL A 82 1.32 9.64 -12.55
CA VAL A 82 1.35 9.86 -11.09
C VAL A 82 -0.02 10.25 -10.55
N ASN A 83 -0.76 11.13 -11.23
CA ASN A 83 -2.10 11.52 -10.80
C ASN A 83 -3.14 10.39 -10.95
N ARG A 84 -2.98 9.53 -11.96
CA ARG A 84 -3.83 8.34 -12.10
C ARG A 84 -3.56 7.35 -10.97
N ALA A 85 -2.30 7.03 -10.71
CA ALA A 85 -1.92 6.18 -9.58
C ALA A 85 -2.48 6.73 -8.25
N ALA A 86 -2.37 8.05 -8.03
CA ALA A 86 -2.87 8.71 -6.82
C ALA A 86 -4.35 8.44 -6.53
N THR A 87 -5.18 8.23 -7.57
CA THR A 87 -6.61 7.94 -7.41
C THR A 87 -6.84 6.61 -6.69
N TYR A 88 -6.10 5.56 -7.09
CA TYR A 88 -6.19 4.22 -6.50
C TYR A 88 -5.53 4.15 -5.12
N LEU A 89 -4.44 4.91 -4.92
CA LEU A 89 -3.76 4.97 -3.61
C LEU A 89 -4.62 5.57 -2.49
N THR A 90 -5.74 6.24 -2.81
CA THR A 90 -6.66 6.76 -1.79
C THR A 90 -7.27 5.68 -0.90
N ARG A 91 -7.29 4.42 -1.36
CA ARG A 91 -7.83 3.26 -0.64
C ARG A 91 -6.85 2.69 0.39
N ILE A 92 -5.55 3.01 0.29
CA ILE A 92 -4.51 2.42 1.15
C ILE A 92 -4.80 2.56 2.64
N PRO A 93 -5.18 3.74 3.18
CA PRO A 93 -5.42 3.86 4.61
C PRO A 93 -6.48 2.88 5.13
N ASP A 94 -7.58 2.72 4.40
CA ASP A 94 -8.68 1.83 4.77
C ASP A 94 -8.24 0.36 4.72
N LEU A 95 -7.57 -0.05 3.62
CA LEU A 95 -7.09 -1.43 3.45
C LEU A 95 -6.03 -1.81 4.49
N VAL A 96 -5.16 -0.86 4.86
CA VAL A 96 -4.12 -1.08 5.87
C VAL A 96 -4.71 -1.09 7.28
N GLU A 97 -5.75 -0.31 7.56
CA GLU A 97 -6.49 -0.38 8.83
C GLU A 97 -7.11 -1.76 9.01
N GLU A 98 -7.80 -2.27 7.98
CA GLU A 98 -8.38 -3.62 8.01
C GLU A 98 -7.30 -4.70 8.22
N TYR A 99 -6.17 -4.59 7.53
CA TYR A 99 -5.03 -5.50 7.74
C TYR A 99 -4.48 -5.44 9.17
N ARG A 100 -4.41 -4.25 9.78
CA ARG A 100 -3.99 -4.08 11.19
C ARG A 100 -4.96 -4.74 12.16
N GLU A 101 -6.26 -4.61 11.91
CA GLU A 101 -7.29 -5.25 12.72
C GLU A 101 -7.15 -6.78 12.68
N MET A 102 -7.03 -7.37 11.49
CA MET A 102 -6.82 -8.81 11.32
C MET A 102 -5.54 -9.29 12.01
N ALA A 103 -4.43 -8.55 11.87
CA ALA A 103 -3.16 -8.89 12.52
C ALA A 103 -3.28 -8.84 14.06
N ALA A 104 -3.98 -7.84 14.60
CA ALA A 104 -4.22 -7.71 16.03
C ALA A 104 -5.11 -8.84 16.58
N GLU A 105 -6.16 -9.23 15.84
CA GLU A 105 -7.02 -10.36 16.18
C GLU A 105 -6.23 -11.69 16.21
N GLY A 106 -5.39 -11.92 15.19
CA GLY A 106 -4.51 -13.08 15.13
C GLY A 106 -3.55 -13.14 16.32
N ALA A 107 -2.92 -12.03 16.67
CA ALA A 107 -2.02 -11.93 17.83
C ALA A 107 -2.74 -12.21 19.15
N ALA A 108 -3.95 -11.65 19.33
CA ALA A 108 -4.76 -11.89 20.52
C ALA A 108 -5.18 -13.36 20.67
N LEU A 109 -5.44 -14.06 19.55
CA LEU A 109 -5.77 -15.48 19.57
C LEU A 109 -4.57 -16.35 20.01
N LEU A 110 -3.36 -16.02 19.56
CA LEU A 110 -2.14 -16.72 19.97
C LEU A 110 -1.83 -16.52 21.46
N GLU A 111 -1.97 -15.30 21.99
CA GLU A 111 -1.78 -15.03 23.42
C GLU A 111 -2.79 -15.79 24.30
N ARG A 112 -4.04 -15.92 23.83
CA ARG A 112 -5.08 -16.71 24.49
C ARG A 112 -4.77 -18.21 24.51
N LEU A 113 -4.18 -18.75 23.45
CA LEU A 113 -3.78 -20.16 23.37
C LEU A 113 -2.57 -20.45 24.29
N ASP A 114 -1.60 -19.55 24.36
CA ASP A 114 -0.45 -19.64 25.27
C ASP A 114 -0.92 -19.59 26.74
N SER A 115 -1.82 -18.66 27.07
CA SER A 115 -2.41 -18.55 28.42
C SER A 115 -3.26 -19.76 28.83
N ALA A 116 -3.87 -20.47 27.88
CA ALA A 116 -4.68 -21.67 28.14
C ALA A 116 -3.83 -22.94 28.33
N THR A 117 -2.53 -22.89 28.02
CA THR A 117 -1.59 -24.02 28.11
C THR A 117 -0.49 -23.84 29.18
N GLY A 118 -0.61 -22.81 30.03
CA GLY A 118 0.25 -22.59 31.20
C GLY A 118 0.26 -23.76 32.20
N PRO A 119 1.38 -24.01 32.91
CA PRO A 119 1.76 -25.33 33.38
C PRO A 119 0.84 -25.87 34.48
N ALA A 120 0.52 -27.16 34.35
CA ALA A 120 -0.18 -27.99 35.34
C ALA A 120 0.59 -28.10 36.67
#